data_AF-A0A970KBA0-F1
#
_entry.id   AF-A0A970KBA0-F1
#
_cell.length_a   1.000
_cell.length_b   1.000
_cell.length_c   1.000
_cell.angle_alpha   90.00
_cell.angle_beta   90.00
_cell.angle_gamma   90.00
#
_symmetry.space_group_name_H-M   'P 1'
#
loop_
_entity.id
_entity.type
_entity.pdbx_description
1 polymer ?
#
loop_
_entity_poly.entity_id
_entity_poly.type
_entity_poly.pdbx_seq_one_letter_code
_entity_poly.pdbx_strand_id
1 'polypeptide(L)'
;MAEEISLEEYKKVYRGIVAEEEKRGFSVHLVVYVLVNAMLIAINFIYSPEFIWFFYPLIGWGIGISMHYLFGVRWIEKELKEREAKAEYRVKEVKSK
;
A
#
# COMPACT_ATOMS: atom_id res chain seq x y z
N MET A 1 -17.45 -30.80 12.02
CA MET A 1 -17.40 -29.92 13.20
C MET A 1 -16.47 -28.78 12.83
N ALA A 2 -16.93 -27.53 12.90
CA ALA A 2 -16.04 -26.41 12.66
C ALA A 2 -14.97 -26.44 13.75
N GLU A 3 -13.71 -26.55 13.36
CA GLU A 3 -12.58 -26.47 14.28
C GLU A 3 -12.61 -25.06 14.89
N GLU A 4 -12.67 -24.94 16.21
CA GLU A 4 -12.67 -23.64 16.88
C GLU A 4 -11.31 -22.96 16.66
N ILE A 5 -11.29 -21.96 15.78
CA ILE A 5 -10.08 -21.21 15.43
C ILE A 5 -9.77 -20.24 16.58
N SER A 6 -8.53 -20.25 17.08
CA SER A 6 -8.13 -19.27 18.09
C SER A 6 -8.09 -17.85 17.51
N LEU A 7 -8.41 -16.84 18.33
CA LEU A 7 -8.39 -15.43 17.91
C LEU A 7 -7.02 -15.00 17.37
N GLU A 8 -5.94 -15.51 17.97
CA GLU A 8 -4.58 -15.18 17.56
C GLU A 8 -4.21 -15.80 16.20
N GLU A 9 -4.70 -17.00 15.93
CA GLU A 9 -4.55 -17.65 14.63
C GLU A 9 -5.35 -16.93 13.55
N TYR A 10 -6.60 -16.54 13.85
CA TYR A 10 -7.41 -15.70 12.96
C TYR A 10 -6.70 -14.38 12.61
N LYS A 11 -6.22 -13.62 13.60
CA LYS A 11 -5.49 -12.36 13.37
C LYS A 11 -4.23 -12.55 12.54
N LYS A 12 -3.48 -13.64 12.78
CA LYS A 12 -2.27 -13.94 12.01
C LYS A 12 -2.59 -14.18 10.53
N VAL A 13 -3.61 -14.98 10.23
CA VAL A 13 -4.04 -15.26 8.86
C VAL A 13 -4.59 -13.98 8.22
N TYR A 14 -5.45 -13.25 8.91
CA TYR A 14 -6.02 -11.99 8.42
C TYR A 14 -4.94 -10.96 8.05
N ARG A 15 -3.94 -10.77 8.91
CA ARG A 15 -2.80 -9.88 8.60
C ARG A 15 -2.04 -10.32 7.36
N GLY A 16 -1.87 -11.63 7.17
CA GLY A 16 -1.24 -12.20 5.97
C GLY A 16 -2.01 -11.84 4.70
N ILE A 17 -3.33 -12.03 4.72
CA ILE A 17 -4.22 -11.72 3.58
C ILE A 17 -4.12 -10.22 3.23
N VAL A 18 -4.30 -9.33 4.21
CA VAL A 18 -4.24 -7.88 3.97
C VAL A 18 -2.86 -7.47 3.43
N ALA A 19 -1.77 -8.00 3.99
CA ALA A 19 -0.44 -7.69 3.51
C ALA A 19 -0.18 -8.18 2.07
N GLU A 20 -0.79 -9.29 1.66
CA GLU A 20 -0.71 -9.80 0.29
C GLU A 20 -1.52 -8.93 -0.69
N GLU A 21 -2.72 -8.52 -0.30
CA GLU A 21 -3.57 -7.63 -1.08
C GLU A 21 -2.89 -6.27 -1.33
N GLU A 22 -2.30 -5.66 -0.29
CA GLU A 22 -1.56 -4.41 -0.42
C GLU A 22 -0.32 -4.55 -1.31
N LYS A 23 0.43 -5.66 -1.20
CA LYS A 23 1.58 -5.95 -2.10
C LYS A 23 1.13 -6.06 -3.55
N ARG A 24 -0.01 -6.70 -3.81
CA ARG A 24 -0.58 -6.82 -5.15
C ARG A 24 -1.01 -5.44 -5.68
N GLY A 25 -1.70 -4.65 -4.86
CA GLY A 25 -2.09 -3.27 -5.20
C GLY A 25 -0.89 -2.39 -5.53
N PHE A 26 0.16 -2.45 -4.70
CA PHE A 26 1.43 -1.77 -4.94
C PHE A 26 2.08 -2.21 -6.25
N SER A 27 2.13 -3.51 -6.52
CA SER A 27 2.74 -4.05 -7.74
C SER A 27 2.04 -3.54 -9.01
N VAL A 28 0.70 -3.51 -9.01
CA VAL A 28 -0.08 -2.97 -10.13
C VAL A 28 0.21 -1.49 -10.32
N HIS A 29 0.19 -0.70 -9.24
CA HIS A 29 0.47 0.74 -9.31
C HIS A 29 1.91 0.99 -9.82
N LEU A 30 2.89 0.20 -9.38
CA LEU A 30 4.27 0.29 -9.85
C LEU A 30 4.40 0.02 -11.34
N VAL A 31 3.73 -1.02 -11.86
CA VAL A 31 3.73 -1.34 -13.29
C VAL A 31 3.12 -0.18 -14.08
N VAL A 32 1.97 0.35 -13.66
CA VAL A 32 1.32 1.49 -14.32
C VAL A 32 2.24 2.71 -14.30
N TYR A 33 2.86 3.01 -13.17
CA TYR A 33 3.79 4.12 -13.04
C TYR A 33 4.97 4.01 -14.01
N VAL A 34 5.57 2.82 -14.15
CA VAL A 34 6.68 2.60 -15.09
C VAL A 34 6.22 2.75 -16.54
N LEU A 35 5.11 2.13 -16.92
CA LEU A 35 4.60 2.18 -18.30
C LEU A 35 4.20 3.59 -18.71
N VAL A 36 3.48 4.31 -17.85
CA VAL A 36 3.05 5.68 -18.13
C VAL A 36 4.27 6.61 -18.22
N ASN A 37 5.22 6.53 -17.29
CA ASN A 37 6.41 7.38 -17.36
C ASN A 37 7.28 7.07 -18.57
N ALA A 38 7.45 5.80 -18.96
CA ALA A 38 8.16 5.45 -20.20
C ALA A 38 7.49 6.06 -21.44
N MET A 39 6.15 6.01 -21.51
CA MET A 39 5.38 6.66 -22.56
C MET A 39 5.57 8.19 -22.54
N LEU A 40 5.49 8.84 -21.38
CA LEU A 40 5.66 10.30 -21.26
C LEU A 40 7.08 10.74 -21.64
N ILE A 41 8.11 9.97 -21.27
CA ILE A 41 9.50 10.19 -21.69
C ILE A 41 9.60 10.14 -23.21
N ALA A 42 9.03 9.13 -23.85
CA ALA A 42 9.02 9.00 -25.31
C ALA A 42 8.30 10.18 -25.97
N ILE A 43 7.12 10.56 -25.48
CA ILE A 43 6.36 11.72 -25.99
C ILE A 43 7.20 13.00 -25.86
N ASN A 44 7.85 13.21 -24.71
CA ASN A 44 8.65 14.40 -24.50
C ASN A 44 9.78 14.52 -25.53
N PHE A 45 10.54 13.44 -25.76
CA PHE A 45 11.65 13.48 -26.72
C PHE A 45 11.19 13.59 -28.18
N ILE A 46 10.02 13.06 -28.53
CA ILE A 46 9.48 13.14 -29.90
C ILE A 46 8.93 14.54 -30.20
N TYR A 47 8.14 15.11 -29.28
CA TYR A 47 7.35 16.30 -29.58
C TYR A 47 7.90 17.60 -28.98
N SER A 48 8.76 17.52 -27.96
CA SER A 48 9.27 18.70 -27.27
C SER A 48 10.68 18.46 -26.71
N PRO A 49 11.68 18.08 -27.55
CA PRO A 49 13.02 17.75 -27.07
C PRO A 49 13.73 18.92 -26.40
N GLU A 50 13.40 20.16 -26.78
CA GLU A 50 13.95 21.39 -26.20
C GLU A 50 13.45 21.69 -24.77
N PHE A 51 12.39 21.02 -24.32
CA PHE A 51 11.81 21.24 -22.99
C PHE A 51 11.49 19.92 -22.28
N ILE A 52 12.32 19.55 -21.30
CA ILE A 52 12.24 18.28 -20.58
C ILE A 52 11.19 18.32 -19.46
N TRP A 53 9.91 18.20 -19.83
CA TRP A 53 8.79 18.22 -18.90
C TRP A 53 8.46 16.87 -18.25
N PHE A 54 8.92 15.73 -18.77
CA PHE A 54 8.58 14.42 -18.20
C PHE A 54 9.05 14.26 -16.74
N PHE A 55 10.04 15.06 -16.30
CA PHE A 55 10.58 15.03 -14.93
C PHE A 55 9.50 15.37 -13.89
N TYR A 56 8.58 16.29 -14.20
CA TYR A 56 7.55 16.72 -13.25
C TYR A 56 6.59 15.57 -12.86
N PRO A 57 5.93 14.86 -13.80
CA PRO A 57 5.11 13.72 -13.46
C PRO A 57 5.93 12.56 -12.87
N LEU A 58 7.16 12.34 -13.35
CA LEU A 58 8.03 11.29 -12.82
C LEU A 58 8.29 11.48 -11.33
N ILE A 59 8.77 12.64 -10.91
CA ILE A 59 9.05 12.90 -9.48
C ILE A 59 7.75 13.04 -8.70
N GLY A 60 6.77 13.78 -9.21
CA GLY A 60 5.50 14.02 -8.52
C GLY A 60 4.77 12.72 -8.17
N TRP A 61 4.64 11.80 -9.14
CA TRP A 61 4.04 10.49 -8.89
C TRP A 61 4.99 9.53 -8.17
N GLY A 62 6.30 9.68 -8.36
CA GLY A 62 7.32 8.88 -7.67
C GLY A 62 7.23 9.01 -6.14
N ILE A 63 6.88 10.19 -5.63
CA ILE A 63 6.57 10.40 -4.21
C ILE A 63 5.36 9.54 -3.80
N GLY A 64 4.27 9.56 -4.59
CA GLY A 64 3.07 8.76 -4.32
C GLY A 64 3.34 7.26 -4.26
N ILE A 65 4.13 6.74 -5.20
CA ILE A 65 4.59 5.34 -5.20
C ILE A 65 5.44 5.02 -3.96
N SER A 66 6.34 5.92 -3.59
CA SER A 66 7.20 5.74 -2.41
C SER A 66 6.35 5.66 -1.14
N MET A 67 5.35 6.51 -1.02
CA MET A 67 4.39 6.47 0.09
C MET A 67 3.57 5.18 0.09
N HIS A 68 3.05 4.76 -1.07
CA HIS A 68 2.30 3.50 -1.18
C HIS A 68 3.14 2.30 -0.72
N TYR A 69 4.41 2.24 -1.12
CA TYR A 69 5.33 1.20 -0.64
C TYR A 69 5.53 1.25 0.88
N LEU A 70 5.81 2.43 1.43
CA LEU A 70 6.10 2.58 2.86
C LEU A 70 4.91 2.16 3.72
N PHE A 71 3.71 2.69 3.43
CA PHE A 71 2.53 2.47 4.26
C PHE A 71 1.80 1.17 3.92
N GLY A 72 1.66 0.83 2.63
CA GLY A 72 0.94 -0.37 2.19
C GLY A 72 1.77 -1.65 2.27
N VAL A 73 3.10 -1.57 2.12
CA VAL A 73 3.95 -2.78 2.07
C VAL A 73 4.90 -2.87 3.26
N ARG A 74 5.71 -1.84 3.51
CA ARG A 74 6.78 -1.90 4.51
C ARG A 74 6.25 -1.83 5.94
N TRP A 75 5.21 -1.04 6.19
CA TRP A 75 4.70 -0.78 7.54
C TRP A 75 3.34 -1.41 7.85
N ILE A 76 2.76 -2.15 6.90
CA ILE A 76 1.42 -2.74 7.03
C ILE A 76 1.26 -3.63 8.26
N GLU A 77 2.24 -4.47 8.59
CA GLU A 77 2.16 -5.32 9.78
C GLU A 77 2.11 -4.54 11.09
N LYS A 78 2.87 -3.44 11.16
CA LYS A 78 2.89 -2.56 12.33
C LYS A 78 1.56 -1.83 12.46
N GLU A 79 1.08 -1.26 11.36
CA GLU A 79 -0.20 -0.57 11.25
C GLU A 79 -1.37 -1.49 11.67
N LEU A 80 -1.39 -2.74 11.20
CA LEU A 80 -2.43 -3.70 11.54
C LEU A 80 -2.41 -4.08 13.02
N LYS A 81 -1.23 -4.30 13.61
CA LYS A 81 -1.09 -4.56 15.06
C LYS A 81 -1.59 -3.38 15.90
N GLU A 82 -1.27 -2.16 15.50
CA GLU A 82 -1.75 -0.94 16.18
C GLU A 82 -3.28 -0.81 16.10
N ARG A 83 -3.86 -1.13 14.94
CA ARG A 83 -5.32 -1.15 14.74
C ARG A 83 -6.00 -2.23 15.60
N GLU A 84 -5.42 -3.43 15.65
CA GLU A 84 -5.90 -4.54 16.50
C GLU A 84 -5.90 -4.13 17.98
N ALA A 85 -4.79 -3.59 18.48
CA ALA A 85 -4.68 -3.13 19.87
C ALA A 85 -5.69 -2.02 20.20
N LYS A 86 -5.90 -1.07 19.27
CA LYS A 86 -6.89 -0.01 19.43
C LYS A 86 -8.32 -0.55 19.45
N ALA A 87 -8.62 -1.55 18.63
CA ALA A 87 -9.92 -2.21 18.63
C ALA A 87 -10.19 -2.94 19.96
N GLU A 88 -9.22 -3.69 20.47
CA GLU A 88 -9.34 -4.37 21.76
C GLU A 88 -9.54 -3.40 22.93
N TYR A 89 -8.77 -2.30 22.95
CA TYR A 89 -8.93 -1.25 23.95
C TYR A 89 -10.36 -0.69 23.95
N ARG A 90 -10.91 -0.37 22.76
CA ARG A 90 -12.29 0.14 22.63
C ARG A 90 -13.34 -0.85 23.10
N VAL A 91 -13.17 -2.14 22.80
CA VAL A 91 -14.09 -3.18 23.28
C VAL A 91 -14.05 -3.29 24.81
N LYS A 92 -12.86 -3.20 25.42
CA LYS A 92 -12.72 -3.21 26.89
C LYS A 92 -13.37 -1.99 27.52
N GLU A 93 -13.16 -0.80 26.96
CA GLU A 93 -13.77 0.45 27.45
C GLU A 93 -15.30 0.36 27.44
N VAL A 94 -15.89 -0.13 26.35
CA VAL A 94 -17.35 -0.29 26.22
C VAL A 94 -17.90 -1.32 27.21
N LYS A 95 -17.19 -2.44 27.46
CA LYS A 95 -17.62 -3.45 28.44
C LYS A 95 -17.46 -3.01 29.89
N SER A 96 -16.59 -2.04 30.16
CA SER A 96 -16.34 -1.49 31.49
C SER A 96 -17.30 -0.37 31.90
N LYS A 97 -18.10 0.14 30.95
CA LYS A 97 -19.20 1.08 31.18
C LYS A 97 -20.51 0.32 31.32
#